data_AF-A0A1H0C098-F1
#
_entry.id   AF-A0A1H0C098-F1
#
_cell.length_a   1.000
_cell.length_b   1.000
_cell.length_c   1.000
_cell.angle_alpha   90.00
_cell.angle_beta   90.00
_cell.angle_gamma   90.00
#
_symmetry.space_group_name_H-M   'P 1'
#
loop_
_entity.id
_entity.type
_entity.pdbx_description
1 polymer ?
#
loop_
_entity_poly.entity_id
_entity_poly.type
_entity_poly.pdbx_seq_one_letter_code
_entity_poly.pdbx_strand_id
1 'polypeptide(L)'
;MAIFLQTMSAKLGIATGQNLPQLCGRVFSRKINWFFWVAAELAAMATDLAEFLGATLGFYLLFHIPMAFAGALTAVITFLIVYLSKYGQRVIEVIITGFVAIICIAYTLEIFLAKPDWASAGLHTLVPTIPGGEAVLIAVGMLGATVMPHVIYLHSQLVQHRNKDSTEAEKKRHLKMERLDITIAMNIAFIVNAAMVIVSAAVFYKNGVAVDSIEQAHQSLTPLLGAASSGAFGIALIASGLSSSAVGTMAGQTIMQGFVGLKINDNVTRLITMIPGMIIILCGVNPMNALVLSQVTLSFILPVPIISMMLLTKRKDLMGSLVNKPVTNVIGWTIAGVIIAANVILLYLTFTGKV
;
A
#
# COMPACT_ATOMS: atom_id res chain seq x y z
N MET A 1 5.52 3.74 -11.53
CA MET A 1 6.62 3.11 -10.74
C MET A 1 6.19 1.79 -10.12
N ALA A 2 5.04 1.73 -9.44
CA ALA A 2 4.51 0.50 -8.81
C ALA A 2 4.47 -0.71 -9.77
N ILE A 3 3.91 -0.58 -10.98
CA ILE A 3 3.86 -1.67 -11.99
C ILE A 3 5.24 -2.27 -12.24
N PHE A 4 6.27 -1.43 -12.38
CA PHE A 4 7.63 -1.88 -12.64
C PHE A 4 8.19 -2.67 -11.45
N LEU A 5 8.06 -2.13 -10.24
CA LEU A 5 8.57 -2.77 -9.01
C LEU A 5 7.84 -4.09 -8.71
N GLN A 6 6.52 -4.12 -8.90
CA GLN A 6 5.71 -5.33 -8.71
C GLN A 6 6.04 -6.39 -9.75
N THR A 7 6.22 -6.00 -11.02
CA THR A 7 6.69 -6.91 -12.08
C THR A 7 8.06 -7.47 -11.76
N MET A 8 8.95 -6.65 -11.19
CA MET A 8 10.29 -7.10 -10.81
C MET A 8 10.28 -8.04 -9.61
N SER A 9 9.41 -7.80 -8.62
CA SER A 9 9.18 -8.70 -7.51
C SER A 9 8.65 -10.06 -7.98
N ALA A 10 7.62 -10.07 -8.82
CA ALA A 10 7.05 -11.28 -9.42
C ALA A 10 8.12 -12.05 -10.21
N LYS A 11 8.89 -11.33 -11.04
CA LYS A 11 9.99 -11.90 -11.84
C LYS A 11 11.03 -12.59 -10.99
N LEU A 12 11.41 -12.00 -9.85
CA LEU A 12 12.35 -12.61 -8.90
C LEU A 12 11.78 -13.89 -8.27
N GLY A 13 10.51 -13.87 -7.86
CA GLY A 13 9.82 -15.07 -7.34
C GLY A 13 9.74 -16.20 -8.37
N ILE A 14 9.37 -15.89 -9.62
CA ILE A 14 9.27 -16.88 -10.72
C ILE A 14 10.63 -17.48 -11.07
N ALA A 15 11.67 -16.64 -11.16
CA ALA A 15 12.97 -17.07 -11.63
C ALA A 15 13.69 -17.96 -10.61
N THR A 16 13.67 -17.55 -9.34
CA THR A 16 14.47 -18.17 -8.27
C THR A 16 13.71 -19.23 -7.48
N GLY A 17 12.36 -19.20 -7.52
CA GLY A 17 11.52 -20.04 -6.65
C GLY A 17 11.64 -19.69 -5.16
N GLN A 18 12.26 -18.55 -4.83
CA GLN A 18 12.45 -18.05 -3.46
C GLN A 18 11.90 -16.64 -3.34
N ASN A 19 11.39 -16.29 -2.15
CA ASN A 19 10.86 -14.94 -1.94
C ASN A 19 12.01 -13.95 -1.72
N LEU A 20 11.74 -12.65 -1.90
CA LEU A 20 12.77 -11.61 -1.77
C LEU A 20 13.45 -11.63 -0.38
N PRO A 21 12.73 -11.75 0.75
CA PRO A 21 13.35 -11.85 2.07
C PRO A 21 14.28 -13.08 2.22
N GLN A 22 13.89 -14.26 1.74
CA GLN A 22 14.72 -15.48 1.78
C GLN A 22 16.03 -15.33 1.00
N LEU A 23 15.95 -14.75 -0.21
CA LEU A 23 17.14 -14.47 -1.01
C LEU A 23 18.05 -13.45 -0.33
N CYS A 24 17.46 -12.41 0.30
CA CYS A 24 18.23 -11.45 1.06
C CYS A 24 18.96 -12.13 2.24
N GLY A 25 18.28 -13.01 2.98
CA GLY A 25 18.88 -13.78 4.07
C GLY A 25 19.99 -14.74 3.64
N ARG A 26 19.93 -15.24 2.40
CA ARG A 26 20.96 -16.12 1.82
C ARG A 26 22.17 -15.37 1.26
N VAL A 27 21.94 -14.19 0.68
CA VAL A 27 22.95 -13.44 -0.08
C VAL A 27 23.69 -12.41 0.77
N PHE A 28 23.00 -11.72 1.67
CA PHE A 28 23.59 -10.66 2.50
C PHE A 28 24.11 -11.20 3.83
N SER A 29 25.01 -10.43 4.47
CA SER A 29 25.52 -10.78 5.79
C SER A 29 24.41 -10.69 6.85
N ARG A 30 24.56 -11.46 7.94
CA ARG A 30 23.57 -11.52 9.02
C ARG A 30 23.22 -10.14 9.61
N LYS A 31 24.18 -9.22 9.68
CA LYS A 31 23.97 -7.85 10.18
C LYS A 31 23.06 -7.03 9.26
N ILE A 32 23.33 -7.04 7.96
CA ILE A 32 22.52 -6.34 6.95
C ILE A 32 21.12 -6.94 6.90
N ASN A 33 21.03 -8.26 7.01
CA ASN A 33 19.77 -8.97 7.00
C ASN A 33 18.86 -8.59 8.19
N TRP A 34 19.42 -8.42 9.39
CA TRP A 34 18.70 -7.89 10.55
C TRP A 34 18.23 -6.45 10.32
N PHE A 35 19.06 -5.60 9.71
CA PHE A 35 18.65 -4.24 9.35
C PHE A 35 17.46 -4.23 8.37
N PHE A 36 17.50 -5.07 7.34
CA PHE A 36 16.39 -5.22 6.39
C PHE A 36 15.12 -5.74 7.05
N TRP A 37 15.23 -6.69 7.99
CA TRP A 37 14.10 -7.17 8.75
C TRP A 37 13.45 -6.06 9.58
N VAL A 38 14.23 -5.31 10.37
CA VAL A 38 13.70 -4.20 11.19
C VAL A 38 13.01 -3.15 10.30
N ALA A 39 13.64 -2.77 9.19
CA ALA A 39 13.06 -1.82 8.26
C ALA A 39 11.73 -2.34 7.67
N ALA A 40 11.70 -3.60 7.21
CA ALA A 40 10.50 -4.20 6.64
C ALA A 40 9.36 -4.34 7.66
N GLU A 41 9.68 -4.69 8.91
CA GLU A 41 8.71 -4.79 10.01
C GLU A 41 8.15 -3.40 10.38
N LEU A 42 9.00 -2.37 10.45
CA LEU A 42 8.56 -0.99 10.66
C LEU A 42 7.62 -0.51 9.53
N ALA A 43 7.92 -0.86 8.28
CA ALA A 43 7.03 -0.55 7.15
C ALA A 43 5.69 -1.30 7.25
N ALA A 44 5.70 -2.57 7.66
CA ALA A 44 4.48 -3.34 7.86
C ALA A 44 3.63 -2.74 8.98
N MET A 45 4.24 -2.37 10.12
CA MET A 45 3.55 -1.71 11.24
C MET A 45 2.99 -0.33 10.86
N ALA A 46 3.76 0.49 10.12
CA ALA A 46 3.28 1.77 9.63
C ALA A 46 2.04 1.58 8.74
N THR A 47 2.10 0.62 7.81
CA THR A 47 0.96 0.35 6.93
C THR A 47 -0.26 -0.13 7.74
N ASP A 48 -0.08 -1.09 8.64
CA ASP A 48 -1.17 -1.62 9.47
C ASP A 48 -1.81 -0.53 10.34
N LEU A 49 -1.03 0.45 10.81
CA LEU A 49 -1.54 1.63 11.49
C LEU A 49 -2.57 2.38 10.63
N ALA A 50 -2.21 2.69 9.38
CA ALA A 50 -3.07 3.44 8.48
C ALA A 50 -4.32 2.64 8.09
N GLU A 51 -4.18 1.34 7.88
CA GLU A 51 -5.28 0.44 7.54
C GLU A 51 -6.27 0.26 8.70
N PHE A 52 -5.73 0.07 9.92
CA PHE A 52 -6.51 -0.07 11.13
C PHE A 52 -7.28 1.21 11.46
N LEU A 53 -6.62 2.38 11.36
CA LEU A 53 -7.27 3.67 11.53
C LEU A 53 -8.33 3.91 10.46
N GLY A 54 -8.05 3.58 9.19
CA GLY A 54 -9.00 3.72 8.08
C GLY A 54 -10.28 2.89 8.27
N ALA A 55 -10.14 1.60 8.62
CA ALA A 55 -11.30 0.75 8.90
C ALA A 55 -12.08 1.23 10.14
N THR A 56 -11.36 1.62 11.20
CA THR A 56 -11.97 2.16 12.43
C THR A 56 -12.78 3.42 12.14
N LEU A 57 -12.21 4.36 11.38
CA LEU A 57 -12.90 5.57 10.94
C LEU A 57 -14.13 5.22 10.10
N GLY A 58 -14.02 4.27 9.17
CA GLY A 58 -15.16 3.83 8.38
C GLY A 58 -16.32 3.31 9.25
N PHE A 59 -16.04 2.50 10.28
CA PHE A 59 -17.06 2.05 11.23
C PHE A 59 -17.63 3.19 12.08
N TYR A 60 -16.77 4.08 12.56
CA TYR A 60 -17.16 5.28 13.31
C TYR A 60 -18.14 6.14 12.50
N LEU A 61 -17.84 6.38 11.22
CA LEU A 61 -18.64 7.22 10.32
C LEU A 61 -19.95 6.57 9.89
N LEU A 62 -19.95 5.26 9.64
CA LEU A 62 -21.13 4.56 9.13
C LEU A 62 -22.14 4.24 10.24
N PHE A 63 -21.66 3.74 11.39
CA PHE A 63 -22.52 3.30 12.50
C PHE A 63 -22.65 4.32 13.63
N HIS A 64 -21.94 5.45 13.56
CA HIS A 64 -21.94 6.50 14.59
C HIS A 64 -21.59 5.96 15.99
N ILE A 65 -20.79 4.90 16.06
CA ILE A 65 -20.32 4.29 17.31
C ILE A 65 -19.04 4.97 17.80
N PRO A 66 -18.74 5.01 19.11
CA PRO A 66 -17.51 5.65 19.61
C PRO A 66 -16.24 4.99 19.05
N MET A 67 -15.19 5.78 18.81
CA MET A 67 -13.92 5.34 18.20
C MET A 67 -13.30 4.11 18.87
N ALA A 68 -13.37 4.02 20.20
CA ALA A 68 -12.86 2.86 20.95
C ALA A 68 -13.62 1.55 20.59
N PHE A 69 -14.94 1.61 20.45
CA PHE A 69 -15.75 0.47 20.04
C PHE A 69 -15.55 0.13 18.56
N ALA A 70 -15.42 1.14 17.70
CA ALA A 70 -15.08 0.94 16.29
C ALA A 70 -13.71 0.28 16.13
N GLY A 71 -12.71 0.67 16.93
CA GLY A 71 -11.39 0.06 16.94
C GLY A 71 -11.41 -1.38 17.42
N ALA A 72 -12.16 -1.67 18.50
CA ALA A 72 -12.35 -3.03 18.98
C ALA A 72 -13.06 -3.92 17.94
N LEU A 73 -14.09 -3.41 17.28
CA LEU A 73 -14.79 -4.10 16.20
C LEU A 73 -13.85 -4.40 15.02
N THR A 74 -13.05 -3.42 14.61
CA THR A 74 -12.04 -3.57 13.56
C THR A 74 -11.02 -4.64 13.93
N ALA A 75 -10.57 -4.67 15.20
CA ALA A 75 -9.66 -5.71 15.67
C ALA A 75 -10.29 -7.10 15.53
N VAL A 76 -11.51 -7.29 16.04
CA VAL A 76 -12.22 -8.58 15.96
C VAL A 76 -12.40 -9.05 14.50
N ILE A 77 -12.84 -8.15 13.61
CA ILE A 77 -13.08 -8.50 12.20
C ILE A 77 -11.77 -8.85 11.49
N THR A 78 -10.71 -8.08 11.70
CA THR A 78 -9.40 -8.37 11.08
C THR A 78 -8.81 -9.69 11.60
N PHE A 79 -8.96 -10.00 12.90
CA PHE A 79 -8.61 -11.33 13.43
C PHE A 79 -9.41 -12.45 12.75
N LEU A 80 -10.71 -12.24 12.51
CA LEU A 80 -11.55 -13.20 11.83
C LEU A 80 -11.10 -13.41 10.37
N ILE A 81 -10.77 -12.35 9.63
CA ILE A 81 -10.27 -12.46 8.26
C ILE A 81 -8.94 -13.23 8.21
N VAL A 82 -8.03 -12.96 9.14
CA VAL A 82 -6.77 -13.72 9.27
C VAL A 82 -7.05 -15.18 9.59
N TYR A 83 -8.01 -15.48 10.47
CA TYR A 83 -8.42 -16.86 10.74
C TYR A 83 -8.96 -17.56 9.49
N LEU A 84 -9.76 -16.85 8.66
CA LEU A 84 -10.24 -17.37 7.38
C LEU A 84 -9.10 -17.63 6.38
N SER A 85 -7.95 -16.96 6.52
CA SER A 85 -6.77 -17.25 5.70
C SER A 85 -6.30 -18.69 5.80
N LYS A 86 -6.60 -19.39 6.90
CA LYS A 86 -6.27 -20.81 7.08
C LYS A 86 -7.10 -21.75 6.20
N TYR A 87 -8.28 -21.32 5.75
CA TYR A 87 -9.19 -22.13 4.94
C TYR A 87 -8.88 -22.08 3.43
N GLY A 88 -7.92 -21.25 3.01
CA GLY A 88 -7.36 -21.28 1.66
C GLY A 88 -7.26 -19.91 0.99
N GLN A 89 -6.20 -19.71 0.21
CA GLN A 89 -5.84 -18.44 -0.45
C GLN A 89 -6.93 -17.92 -1.40
N ARG A 90 -7.67 -18.80 -2.08
CA ARG A 90 -8.75 -18.41 -3.01
C ARG A 90 -9.89 -17.66 -2.34
N VAL A 91 -10.21 -18.00 -1.09
CA VAL A 91 -11.30 -17.33 -0.35
C VAL A 91 -10.94 -15.87 -0.09
N ILE A 92 -9.70 -15.62 0.34
CA ILE A 92 -9.19 -14.27 0.58
C ILE A 92 -9.18 -13.45 -0.73
N GLU A 93 -8.71 -14.06 -1.82
CA GLU A 93 -8.64 -13.39 -3.13
C GLU A 93 -10.03 -12.94 -3.61
N VAL A 94 -11.06 -13.77 -3.42
CA VAL A 94 -12.46 -13.41 -3.75
C VAL A 94 -12.97 -12.29 -2.84
N ILE A 95 -12.70 -12.36 -1.53
CA ILE A 95 -13.10 -11.31 -0.57
C ILE A 95 -12.44 -9.96 -0.93
N ILE A 96 -11.13 -9.95 -1.16
CA ILE A 96 -10.38 -8.75 -1.55
C ILE A 96 -10.91 -8.19 -2.88
N THR A 97 -11.15 -9.06 -3.87
CA THR A 97 -11.72 -8.65 -5.16
C THR A 97 -13.10 -8.01 -4.99
N GLY A 98 -13.94 -8.57 -4.11
CA GLY A 98 -15.22 -7.97 -3.74
C GLY A 98 -15.08 -6.59 -3.12
N PHE A 99 -14.16 -6.41 -2.16
CA PHE A 99 -13.88 -5.11 -1.56
C PHE A 99 -13.37 -4.08 -2.58
N VAL A 100 -12.44 -4.47 -3.45
CA VAL A 100 -11.95 -3.59 -4.52
C VAL A 100 -13.08 -3.21 -5.48
N ALA A 101 -13.97 -4.14 -5.84
CA ALA A 101 -15.11 -3.85 -6.69
C ALA A 101 -16.06 -2.83 -6.04
N ILE A 102 -16.34 -2.96 -4.74
CA ILE A 102 -17.15 -1.99 -3.98
C ILE A 102 -16.52 -0.60 -4.01
N ILE A 103 -15.21 -0.50 -3.76
CA ILE A 103 -14.47 0.78 -3.80
C ILE A 103 -14.54 1.41 -5.20
N CYS A 104 -14.32 0.61 -6.25
CA CYS A 104 -14.42 1.08 -7.63
C CYS A 104 -15.82 1.62 -7.95
N ILE A 105 -16.87 0.91 -7.54
CA ILE A 105 -18.26 1.33 -7.76
C ILE A 105 -18.55 2.63 -7.01
N ALA A 106 -18.16 2.71 -5.72
CA ALA A 106 -18.36 3.89 -4.88
C ALA A 106 -17.73 5.14 -5.51
N TYR A 107 -16.44 5.11 -5.85
CA TYR A 107 -15.76 6.27 -6.43
C TYR A 107 -16.19 6.59 -7.86
N THR A 108 -16.62 5.59 -8.63
CA THR A 108 -17.22 5.85 -9.95
C THR A 108 -18.50 6.66 -9.81
N LEU A 109 -19.39 6.25 -8.90
CA LEU A 109 -20.63 7.00 -8.61
C LEU A 109 -20.32 8.42 -8.12
N GLU A 110 -19.37 8.57 -7.20
CA GLU A 110 -18.96 9.89 -6.70
C GLU A 110 -18.42 10.81 -7.79
N ILE A 111 -17.60 10.32 -8.73
CA ILE A 111 -17.14 11.13 -9.87
C ILE A 111 -18.32 11.64 -10.69
N PHE A 112 -19.29 10.77 -10.99
CA PHE A 112 -20.46 11.15 -11.79
C PHE A 112 -21.31 12.20 -11.08
N LEU A 113 -21.44 12.10 -9.76
CA LEU A 113 -22.17 13.05 -8.93
C LEU A 113 -21.42 14.39 -8.77
N ALA A 114 -20.10 14.34 -8.59
CA ALA A 114 -19.26 15.52 -8.35
C ALA A 114 -19.12 16.43 -9.58
N LYS A 115 -19.39 15.91 -10.79
CA LYS A 115 -19.29 16.65 -12.08
C LYS A 115 -18.00 17.49 -12.17
N PRO A 116 -16.81 16.86 -12.12
CA PRO A 116 -15.55 17.58 -12.17
C PRO A 116 -15.36 18.28 -13.52
N ASP A 117 -14.59 19.36 -13.51
CA ASP A 117 -14.12 19.99 -14.75
C ASP A 117 -12.97 19.16 -15.34
N TRP A 118 -13.31 18.33 -16.33
CA TRP A 118 -12.38 17.45 -17.02
C TRP A 118 -11.28 18.19 -17.78
N ALA A 119 -11.52 19.43 -18.22
CA ALA A 119 -10.51 20.21 -18.93
C ALA A 119 -9.37 20.62 -17.98
N SER A 120 -9.72 21.14 -16.81
CA SER A 120 -8.76 21.48 -15.76
C SER A 120 -8.06 20.23 -15.20
N ALA A 121 -8.78 19.13 -14.99
CA ALA A 121 -8.19 17.87 -14.53
C ALA A 121 -7.15 17.33 -15.53
N GLY A 122 -7.45 17.37 -16.83
CA GLY A 122 -6.52 16.93 -17.88
C GLY A 122 -5.26 17.82 -17.97
N LEU A 123 -5.44 19.14 -17.92
CA LEU A 123 -4.33 20.11 -17.98
C LEU A 123 -3.35 19.94 -16.81
N HIS A 124 -3.86 19.87 -15.58
CA HIS A 124 -3.01 19.74 -14.39
C HIS A 124 -2.46 18.32 -14.17
N THR A 125 -3.02 17.31 -14.85
CA THR A 125 -2.40 15.97 -14.91
C THR A 125 -1.15 15.99 -15.80
N LEU A 126 -1.14 16.81 -16.86
CA LEU A 126 -0.05 16.90 -17.83
C LEU A 126 1.03 17.92 -17.44
N VAL A 127 0.69 18.96 -16.66
CA VAL A 127 1.62 20.00 -16.22
C VAL A 127 1.79 19.93 -14.69
N PRO A 128 2.84 19.26 -14.18
CA PRO A 128 3.08 19.15 -12.75
C PRO A 128 3.56 20.49 -12.17
N THR A 129 2.73 21.11 -11.33
CA THR A 129 3.09 22.29 -10.53
C THR A 129 2.91 21.98 -9.06
N ILE A 130 3.98 22.13 -8.26
CA ILE A 130 3.93 21.93 -6.80
C ILE A 130 4.11 23.29 -6.12
N PRO A 131 3.02 23.92 -5.63
CA PRO A 131 3.07 25.32 -5.18
C PRO A 131 3.62 25.54 -3.76
N GLY A 132 3.89 24.50 -2.97
CA GLY A 132 4.36 24.65 -1.58
C GLY A 132 4.92 23.38 -0.92
N GLY A 133 5.46 23.52 0.30
CA GLY A 133 6.08 22.43 1.07
C GLY A 133 5.09 21.34 1.50
N GLU A 134 3.89 21.73 1.91
CA GLU A 134 2.83 20.79 2.29
C GLU A 134 2.35 19.94 1.10
N ALA A 135 2.29 20.53 -0.10
CA ALA A 135 2.00 19.81 -1.33
C ALA A 135 3.10 18.79 -1.69
N VAL A 136 4.37 19.10 -1.38
CA VAL A 136 5.47 18.12 -1.49
C VAL A 136 5.25 16.97 -0.50
N LEU A 137 4.88 17.25 0.75
CA LEU A 137 4.61 16.19 1.74
C LEU A 137 3.49 15.27 1.27
N ILE A 138 2.38 15.82 0.77
CA ILE A 138 1.27 15.02 0.24
C ILE A 138 1.72 14.22 -0.99
N ALA A 139 2.45 14.82 -1.93
CA ALA A 139 2.94 14.13 -3.11
C ALA A 139 3.91 12.97 -2.77
N VAL A 140 4.83 13.17 -1.82
CA VAL A 140 5.72 12.12 -1.34
C VAL A 140 4.96 11.05 -0.56
N GLY A 141 3.99 11.45 0.26
CA GLY A 141 3.07 10.53 0.95
C GLY A 141 2.29 9.66 -0.04
N MET A 142 1.77 10.22 -1.13
CA MET A 142 1.10 9.48 -2.20
C MET A 142 2.05 8.52 -2.92
N LEU A 143 3.32 8.91 -3.14
CA LEU A 143 4.34 7.99 -3.68
C LEU A 143 4.60 6.80 -2.73
N GLY A 144 4.72 7.05 -1.43
CA GLY A 144 4.85 6.00 -0.41
C GLY A 144 3.63 5.07 -0.36
N ALA A 145 2.43 5.66 -0.34
CA ALA A 145 1.17 4.92 -0.29
C ALA A 145 0.94 4.03 -1.53
N THR A 146 1.39 4.47 -2.71
CA THR A 146 1.22 3.70 -3.95
C THR A 146 2.24 2.57 -4.12
N VAL A 147 3.39 2.66 -3.46
CA VAL A 147 4.44 1.65 -3.55
C VAL A 147 4.68 1.07 -2.16
N MET A 148 3.83 0.12 -1.79
CA MET A 148 3.90 -0.55 -0.48
C MET A 148 5.07 -1.56 -0.41
N PRO A 149 6.07 -1.35 0.48
CA PRO A 149 7.21 -2.25 0.68
C PRO A 149 6.82 -3.70 1.00
N HIS A 150 5.84 -3.89 1.87
CA HIS A 150 5.44 -5.21 2.34
C HIS A 150 4.77 -6.03 1.21
N VAL A 151 4.02 -5.37 0.32
CA VAL A 151 3.45 -6.02 -0.88
C VAL A 151 4.54 -6.45 -1.84
N ILE A 152 5.63 -5.69 -1.97
CA ILE A 152 6.78 -6.11 -2.77
C ILE A 152 7.34 -7.45 -2.26
N TYR A 153 7.47 -7.64 -0.94
CA TYR A 153 7.93 -8.92 -0.40
C TYR A 153 6.89 -10.03 -0.60
N LEU A 154 5.63 -9.77 -0.28
CA LEU A 154 4.54 -10.74 -0.38
C LEU A 154 4.31 -11.22 -1.83
N HIS A 155 4.33 -10.31 -2.80
CA HIS A 155 4.05 -10.64 -4.19
C HIS A 155 5.09 -11.64 -4.75
N SER A 156 6.35 -11.52 -4.33
CA SER A 156 7.40 -12.49 -4.69
C SER A 156 7.10 -13.91 -4.18
N GLN A 157 6.34 -14.05 -3.09
CA GLN A 157 5.90 -15.33 -2.53
C GLN A 157 4.61 -15.85 -3.18
N LEU A 158 3.61 -14.98 -3.40
CA LEU A 158 2.32 -15.39 -3.97
C LEU A 158 2.47 -16.04 -5.35
N VAL A 159 3.36 -15.49 -6.18
CA VAL A 159 3.60 -16.00 -7.54
C VAL A 159 4.29 -17.37 -7.54
N GLN A 160 4.98 -17.76 -6.46
CA GLN A 160 5.60 -19.09 -6.35
C GLN A 160 4.56 -20.20 -6.24
N HIS A 161 3.43 -19.93 -5.58
CA HIS A 161 2.40 -20.94 -5.36
C HIS A 161 1.77 -21.44 -6.67
N ARG A 162 1.81 -20.61 -7.71
CA ARG A 162 1.32 -20.90 -9.06
C ARG A 162 2.35 -21.60 -9.97
N ASN A 163 3.60 -21.76 -9.52
CA ASN A 163 4.75 -22.17 -10.35
C ASN A 163 5.54 -23.34 -9.74
N LYS A 164 4.87 -24.43 -9.37
CA LYS A 164 5.55 -25.67 -8.94
C LYS A 164 6.03 -26.43 -10.18
N ASP A 165 7.34 -26.67 -10.26
CA ASP A 165 8.04 -27.48 -11.28
C ASP A 165 7.87 -27.05 -12.74
N SER A 166 8.10 -25.77 -13.02
CA SER A 166 7.93 -25.21 -14.37
C SER A 166 9.24 -25.11 -15.16
N THR A 167 9.20 -25.52 -16.42
CA THR A 167 10.28 -25.38 -17.41
C THR A 167 10.61 -23.91 -17.66
N GLU A 168 11.81 -23.57 -18.13
CA GLU A 168 12.21 -22.19 -18.45
C GLU A 168 11.26 -21.48 -19.43
N ALA A 169 10.65 -22.21 -20.37
CA ALA A 169 9.64 -21.67 -21.28
C ALA A 169 8.33 -21.31 -20.56
N GLU A 170 7.91 -22.13 -19.60
CA GLU A 170 6.71 -21.92 -18.79
C GLU A 170 6.90 -20.75 -17.82
N LYS A 171 8.07 -20.62 -17.19
CA LYS A 171 8.43 -19.45 -16.38
C LYS A 171 8.31 -18.14 -17.17
N LYS A 172 8.76 -18.12 -18.43
CA LYS A 172 8.62 -16.94 -19.31
C LYS A 172 7.17 -16.65 -19.67
N ARG A 173 6.34 -17.68 -19.90
CA ARG A 173 4.91 -17.52 -20.16
C ARG A 173 4.19 -17.01 -18.92
N HIS A 174 4.49 -17.58 -17.75
CA HIS A 174 3.96 -17.15 -16.46
C HIS A 174 4.29 -15.68 -16.19
N LEU A 175 5.55 -15.26 -16.39
CA LEU A 175 5.92 -13.85 -16.25
C LEU A 175 5.16 -12.91 -17.19
N LYS A 176 4.83 -13.35 -18.41
CA LYS A 176 4.01 -12.54 -19.34
C LYS A 176 2.58 -12.38 -18.84
N MET A 177 1.98 -13.45 -18.32
CA MET A 177 0.63 -13.43 -17.75
C MET A 177 0.60 -12.55 -16.50
N GLU A 178 1.53 -12.77 -15.56
CA GLU A 178 1.65 -11.96 -14.35
C GLU A 178 1.90 -10.48 -14.67
N ARG A 179 2.70 -10.17 -15.71
CA ARG A 179 2.88 -8.78 -16.14
C ARG A 179 1.57 -8.14 -16.61
N LEU A 180 0.72 -8.90 -17.30
CA LEU A 180 -0.59 -8.41 -17.72
C LEU A 180 -1.49 -8.18 -16.50
N ASP A 181 -1.55 -9.13 -15.58
CA ASP A 181 -2.37 -9.07 -14.36
C ASP A 181 -1.97 -7.87 -13.49
N ILE A 182 -0.66 -7.69 -13.23
CA ILE A 182 -0.12 -6.54 -12.50
C ILE A 182 -0.46 -5.24 -13.21
N THR A 183 -0.36 -5.21 -14.55
CA THR A 183 -0.66 -3.99 -15.32
C THR A 183 -2.14 -3.63 -15.20
N ILE A 184 -3.05 -4.60 -15.30
CA ILE A 184 -4.48 -4.36 -15.15
C ILE A 184 -4.80 -3.91 -13.72
N ALA A 185 -4.37 -4.67 -12.70
CA ALA A 185 -4.67 -4.38 -11.30
C ALA A 185 -4.15 -3.00 -10.85
N MET A 186 -2.92 -2.66 -11.22
CA MET A 186 -2.31 -1.38 -10.84
C MET A 186 -2.92 -0.18 -11.60
N ASN A 187 -3.41 -0.37 -12.83
CA ASN A 187 -4.15 0.68 -13.54
C ASN A 187 -5.53 0.91 -12.92
N ILE A 188 -6.22 -0.14 -12.47
CA ILE A 188 -7.47 0.01 -11.71
C ILE A 188 -7.20 0.82 -10.43
N ALA A 189 -6.17 0.47 -9.67
CA ALA A 189 -5.77 1.22 -8.48
C ALA A 189 -5.40 2.68 -8.81
N PHE A 190 -4.72 2.94 -9.93
CA PHE A 190 -4.44 4.29 -10.39
C PHE A 190 -5.71 5.10 -10.67
N ILE A 191 -6.69 4.52 -11.37
CA ILE A 191 -7.96 5.20 -11.67
C ILE A 191 -8.72 5.53 -10.39
N VAL A 192 -8.78 4.59 -9.43
CA VAL A 192 -9.42 4.82 -8.13
C VAL A 192 -8.70 5.92 -7.34
N ASN A 193 -7.37 5.90 -7.30
CA ASN A 193 -6.60 6.95 -6.62
C ASN A 193 -6.78 8.32 -7.28
N ALA A 194 -6.81 8.38 -8.61
CA ALA A 194 -7.08 9.61 -9.34
C ALA A 194 -8.51 10.10 -9.08
N ALA A 195 -9.48 9.20 -9.03
CA ALA A 195 -10.87 9.50 -8.68
C ALA A 195 -10.98 10.15 -7.30
N MET A 196 -10.33 9.58 -6.29
CA MET A 196 -10.30 10.13 -4.93
C MET A 196 -9.82 11.59 -4.91
N VAL A 197 -8.71 11.87 -5.60
CA VAL A 197 -8.14 13.24 -5.66
C VAL A 197 -9.07 14.19 -6.41
N ILE A 198 -9.63 13.76 -7.55
CA ILE A 198 -10.52 14.59 -8.36
C ILE A 198 -11.82 14.91 -7.61
N VAL A 199 -12.44 13.92 -6.94
CA VAL A 199 -13.63 14.13 -6.11
C VAL A 199 -13.31 15.08 -4.97
N SER A 200 -12.20 14.87 -4.25
CA SER A 200 -11.76 15.76 -3.19
C SER A 200 -11.58 17.22 -3.68
N ALA A 201 -10.98 17.42 -4.86
CA ALA A 201 -10.81 18.74 -5.44
C ALA A 201 -12.15 19.37 -5.89
N ALA A 202 -13.02 18.59 -6.55
CA ALA A 202 -14.29 19.08 -7.06
C ALA A 202 -15.29 19.44 -5.94
N VAL A 203 -15.21 18.71 -4.81
CA VAL A 203 -16.16 18.82 -3.70
C VAL A 203 -15.64 19.74 -2.60
N PHE A 204 -14.39 19.62 -2.16
CA PHE A 204 -13.90 20.39 -1.00
C PHE A 204 -13.20 21.68 -1.43
N TYR A 205 -12.28 21.62 -2.40
CA TYR A 205 -11.52 22.79 -2.84
C TYR A 205 -12.41 23.85 -3.51
N LYS A 206 -13.36 23.43 -4.35
CA LYS A 206 -14.31 24.35 -4.99
C LYS A 206 -15.23 25.06 -4.00
N ASN A 207 -15.58 24.42 -2.89
CA ASN A 207 -16.47 24.97 -1.87
C ASN A 207 -15.72 25.70 -0.74
N GLY A 208 -14.39 25.82 -0.82
CA GLY A 208 -13.58 26.52 0.18
C GLY A 208 -13.56 25.87 1.56
N VAL A 209 -13.89 24.57 1.65
CA VAL A 209 -13.92 23.84 2.92
C VAL A 209 -12.50 23.36 3.23
N ALA A 210 -11.88 23.95 4.25
CA ALA A 210 -10.67 23.39 4.84
C ALA A 210 -11.07 22.11 5.59
N VAL A 211 -10.57 20.97 5.12
CA VAL A 211 -10.86 19.65 5.69
C VAL A 211 -9.69 19.27 6.58
N ASP A 212 -9.86 19.48 7.89
CA ASP A 212 -8.82 19.17 8.89
C ASP A 212 -8.95 17.74 9.44
N SER A 213 -10.02 17.02 9.06
CA SER A 213 -10.28 15.65 9.50
C SER A 213 -11.12 14.85 8.52
N ILE A 214 -10.96 13.51 8.53
CA ILE A 214 -11.72 12.58 7.68
C ILE A 214 -13.22 12.62 8.06
N GLU A 215 -13.53 12.90 9.32
CA GLU A 215 -14.89 13.10 9.81
C GLU A 215 -15.55 14.32 9.17
N GLN A 216 -14.84 15.45 9.08
CA GLN A 216 -15.34 16.64 8.39
C GLN A 216 -15.52 16.40 6.90
N ALA A 217 -14.63 15.63 6.27
CA ALA A 217 -14.78 15.23 4.87
C ALA A 217 -16.09 14.46 4.65
N HIS A 218 -16.35 13.46 5.49
CA HIS A 218 -17.55 12.63 5.43
C HIS A 218 -18.84 13.41 5.70
N GLN A 219 -18.83 14.27 6.73
CA GLN A 219 -19.97 15.13 7.04
C GLN A 219 -20.26 16.13 5.91
N SER A 220 -19.22 16.63 5.25
CA SER A 220 -19.34 17.56 4.11
C SER A 220 -19.79 16.87 2.82
N LEU A 221 -19.56 15.56 2.67
CA LEU A 221 -20.07 14.78 1.52
C LEU A 221 -21.60 14.64 1.55
N THR A 222 -22.22 14.59 2.73
CA THR A 222 -23.69 14.44 2.86
C THR A 222 -24.47 15.61 2.24
N PRO A 223 -24.19 16.90 2.54
CA PRO A 223 -24.90 18.02 1.94
C PRO A 223 -24.51 18.27 0.47
N LEU A 224 -23.31 17.87 0.05
CA LEU A 224 -22.80 18.17 -1.30
C LEU A 224 -23.15 17.10 -2.34
N LEU A 225 -23.17 15.82 -1.95
CA LEU A 225 -23.40 14.68 -2.84
C LEU A 225 -24.50 13.73 -2.35
N GLY A 226 -25.13 14.00 -1.20
CA GLY A 226 -26.21 13.20 -0.62
C GLY A 226 -25.75 12.11 0.36
N ALA A 227 -26.69 11.61 1.17
CA ALA A 227 -26.45 10.59 2.19
C ALA A 227 -25.93 9.25 1.63
N ALA A 228 -26.29 8.91 0.38
CA ALA A 228 -25.79 7.72 -0.29
C ALA A 228 -24.27 7.76 -0.53
N SER A 229 -23.72 8.94 -0.82
CA SER A 229 -22.28 9.14 -1.09
C SER A 229 -21.46 9.03 0.20
N SER A 230 -21.94 9.61 1.29
CA SER A 230 -21.33 9.45 2.62
C SER A 230 -21.31 7.99 3.06
N GLY A 231 -22.41 7.25 2.89
CA GLY A 231 -22.45 5.82 3.15
C GLY A 231 -21.47 5.01 2.27
N ALA A 232 -21.38 5.34 0.97
CA ALA A 232 -20.45 4.69 0.05
C ALA A 232 -18.98 4.93 0.44
N PHE A 233 -18.63 6.15 0.85
CA PHE A 233 -17.30 6.49 1.36
C PHE A 233 -16.95 5.71 2.63
N GLY A 234 -17.86 5.64 3.60
CA GLY A 234 -17.66 4.87 4.84
C GLY A 234 -17.46 3.38 4.56
N ILE A 235 -18.28 2.79 3.67
CA ILE A 235 -18.14 1.40 3.25
C ILE A 235 -16.80 1.18 2.53
N ALA A 236 -16.39 2.10 1.65
CA ALA A 236 -15.10 2.02 0.95
C ALA A 236 -13.91 2.07 1.91
N LEU A 237 -13.96 2.91 2.95
CA LEU A 237 -12.93 2.95 4.01
C LEU A 237 -12.83 1.64 4.79
N ILE A 238 -13.98 1.08 5.20
CA ILE A 238 -14.03 -0.22 5.88
C ILE A 238 -13.44 -1.32 4.98
N ALA A 239 -13.93 -1.39 3.73
CA ALA A 239 -13.49 -2.37 2.75
C ALA A 239 -11.98 -2.28 2.48
N SER A 240 -11.44 -1.06 2.34
CA SER A 240 -10.02 -0.82 2.10
C SER A 240 -9.15 -1.26 3.28
N GLY A 241 -9.50 -0.83 4.50
CA GLY A 241 -8.73 -1.17 5.70
C GLY A 241 -8.77 -2.66 6.04
N LEU A 242 -9.94 -3.31 5.92
CA LEU A 242 -10.07 -4.75 6.17
C LEU A 242 -9.34 -5.61 5.13
N SER A 243 -9.44 -5.23 3.85
CA SER A 243 -8.77 -5.92 2.74
C SER A 243 -7.24 -5.87 2.90
N SER A 244 -6.70 -4.67 3.16
CA SER A 244 -5.27 -4.46 3.25
C SER A 244 -4.67 -5.09 4.51
N SER A 245 -5.42 -5.10 5.61
CA SER A 245 -5.03 -5.77 6.86
C SER A 245 -4.72 -7.27 6.68
N ALA A 246 -5.53 -7.96 5.86
CA ALA A 246 -5.29 -9.37 5.54
C ALA A 246 -3.97 -9.55 4.79
N VAL A 247 -3.71 -8.67 3.82
CA VAL A 247 -2.48 -8.64 3.02
C VAL A 247 -1.26 -8.31 3.90
N GLY A 248 -1.38 -7.34 4.80
CA GLY A 248 -0.34 -6.94 5.75
C GLY A 248 0.08 -8.10 6.64
N THR A 249 -0.87 -8.92 7.11
CA THR A 249 -0.56 -10.09 7.95
C THR A 249 0.22 -11.16 7.18
N MET A 250 -0.18 -11.47 5.95
CA MET A 250 0.57 -12.40 5.07
C MET A 250 1.96 -11.87 4.73
N ALA A 251 2.08 -10.56 4.52
CA ALA A 251 3.36 -9.92 4.25
C ALA A 251 4.29 -9.95 5.48
N GLY A 252 3.79 -9.67 6.68
CA GLY A 252 4.54 -9.76 7.93
C GLY A 252 5.10 -11.15 8.18
N GLN A 253 4.31 -12.20 7.94
CA GLN A 253 4.80 -13.59 7.97
C GLN A 253 5.92 -13.83 6.95
N THR A 254 5.73 -13.37 5.71
CA THR A 254 6.71 -13.51 4.62
C THR A 254 8.04 -12.84 4.98
N ILE A 255 7.97 -11.64 5.55
CA ILE A 255 9.12 -10.85 6.02
C ILE A 255 9.84 -11.59 7.16
N MET A 256 9.11 -12.01 8.19
CA MET A 256 9.70 -12.63 9.38
C MET A 256 10.28 -14.02 9.11
N GLN A 257 9.55 -14.87 8.38
CA GLN A 257 10.03 -16.19 8.00
C GLN A 257 11.19 -16.10 7.01
N GLY A 258 11.16 -15.15 6.07
CA GLY A 258 12.17 -15.08 5.04
C GLY A 258 13.47 -14.39 5.48
N PHE A 259 13.40 -13.33 6.28
CA PHE A 259 14.62 -12.69 6.80
C PHE A 259 15.20 -13.45 7.99
N VAL A 260 14.41 -13.79 9.01
CA VAL A 260 14.95 -14.31 10.29
C VAL A 260 14.70 -15.81 10.48
N GLY A 261 13.84 -16.42 9.67
CA GLY A 261 13.47 -17.84 9.82
C GLY A 261 12.56 -18.12 11.02
N LEU A 262 12.02 -17.07 11.66
CA LEU A 262 11.13 -17.22 12.80
C LEU A 262 9.70 -17.52 12.33
N LYS A 263 9.11 -18.59 12.87
CA LYS A 263 7.70 -18.95 12.67
C LYS A 263 6.91 -18.52 13.91
N ILE A 264 6.49 -17.27 13.93
CA ILE A 264 5.57 -16.76 14.96
C ILE A 264 4.13 -16.99 14.47
N ASN A 265 3.22 -17.26 15.41
CA ASN A 265 1.80 -17.43 15.15
C ASN A 265 1.16 -16.10 14.70
N ASP A 266 0.27 -16.18 13.72
CA ASP A 266 -0.37 -15.05 13.02
C ASP A 266 -1.01 -14.08 14.00
N ASN A 267 -1.61 -14.63 15.05
CA ASN A 267 -2.28 -13.87 16.10
C ASN A 267 -1.32 -12.98 16.90
N VAL A 268 -0.08 -13.44 17.12
CA VAL A 268 0.92 -12.69 17.91
C VAL A 268 1.47 -11.55 17.07
N THR A 269 1.81 -11.81 15.80
CA THR A 269 2.25 -10.77 14.86
C THR A 269 1.18 -9.69 14.74
N ARG A 270 -0.09 -10.09 14.58
CA ARG A 270 -1.22 -9.15 14.51
C ARG A 270 -1.37 -8.30 15.77
N LEU A 271 -1.22 -8.92 16.94
CA LEU A 271 -1.34 -8.20 18.21
C LEU A 271 -0.23 -7.16 18.35
N ILE A 272 1.00 -7.49 17.93
CA ILE A 272 2.13 -6.55 17.92
C ILE A 272 1.88 -5.39 16.95
N THR A 273 1.42 -5.66 15.73
CA THR A 273 1.23 -4.61 14.71
C THR A 273 0.05 -3.69 15.01
N MET A 274 -0.97 -4.17 15.74
CA MET A 274 -2.12 -3.36 16.16
C MET A 274 -1.85 -2.43 17.34
N ILE A 275 -0.86 -2.72 18.20
CA ILE A 275 -0.59 -1.95 19.41
C ILE A 275 -0.41 -0.46 19.11
N PRO A 276 0.41 -0.04 18.13
CA PRO A 276 0.55 1.38 17.79
C PRO A 276 -0.78 2.05 17.43
N GLY A 277 -1.64 1.36 16.68
CA GLY A 277 -2.95 1.88 16.28
C GLY A 277 -3.87 2.09 17.47
N MET A 278 -3.94 1.10 18.37
CA MET A 278 -4.72 1.21 19.60
C MET A 278 -4.21 2.33 20.52
N ILE A 279 -2.89 2.48 20.67
CA ILE A 279 -2.31 3.56 21.48
C ILE A 279 -2.72 4.93 20.94
N ILE A 280 -2.62 5.15 19.62
CA ILE A 280 -3.00 6.43 19.00
C ILE A 280 -4.46 6.76 19.26
N ILE A 281 -5.36 5.77 19.14
CA ILE A 281 -6.80 5.96 19.43
C ILE A 281 -7.01 6.30 20.91
N LEU A 282 -6.36 5.58 21.83
CA LEU A 282 -6.51 5.80 23.27
C LEU A 282 -5.92 7.15 23.71
N CYS A 283 -4.86 7.62 23.06
CA CYS A 283 -4.26 8.93 23.32
C CYS A 283 -5.06 10.09 22.71
N GLY A 284 -6.08 9.83 21.88
CA GLY A 284 -6.90 10.87 21.25
C GLY A 284 -6.14 11.75 20.25
N VAL A 285 -5.05 11.24 19.66
CA VAL A 285 -4.28 11.96 18.63
C VAL A 285 -5.11 12.03 17.35
N ASN A 286 -5.01 13.14 16.60
CA ASN A 286 -5.71 13.29 15.32
C ASN A 286 -5.36 12.13 14.36
N PRO A 287 -6.34 11.28 13.98
CA PRO A 287 -6.11 10.12 13.12
C PRO A 287 -5.52 10.48 11.76
N MET A 288 -5.88 11.64 11.20
CA MET A 288 -5.40 12.10 9.89
C MET A 288 -3.89 12.34 9.91
N ASN A 289 -3.38 13.01 10.95
CA ASN A 289 -1.94 13.27 11.10
C ASN A 289 -1.16 11.95 11.27
N ALA A 290 -1.71 11.02 12.05
CA ALA A 290 -1.13 9.69 12.22
C ALA A 290 -1.11 8.91 10.88
N LEU A 291 -2.18 9.01 10.09
CA LEU A 291 -2.26 8.41 8.76
C LEU A 291 -1.18 8.94 7.82
N VAL A 292 -1.07 10.26 7.73
CA VAL A 292 -0.11 10.95 6.84
C VAL A 292 1.33 10.64 7.27
N LEU A 293 1.63 10.70 8.57
CA LEU A 293 2.95 10.39 9.12
C LEU A 293 3.35 8.93 8.86
N SER A 294 2.39 8.00 8.94
CA SER A 294 2.62 6.60 8.57
C SER A 294 3.03 6.47 7.09
N GLN A 295 2.33 7.14 6.17
CA GLN A 295 2.67 7.08 4.74
C GLN A 295 4.04 7.70 4.44
N VAL A 296 4.39 8.78 5.13
CA VAL A 296 5.72 9.39 5.07
C VAL A 296 6.80 8.41 5.55
N THR A 297 6.57 7.75 6.69
CA THR A 297 7.48 6.71 7.22
C THR A 297 7.67 5.57 6.22
N LEU A 298 6.59 5.17 5.54
CA LEU A 298 6.63 4.13 4.51
C LEU A 298 7.49 4.55 3.31
N SER A 299 7.36 5.80 2.87
CA SER A 299 8.19 6.38 1.81
C SER A 299 9.67 6.33 2.16
N PHE A 300 10.05 6.61 3.42
CA PHE A 300 11.44 6.55 3.87
C PHE A 300 12.03 5.15 3.85
N ILE A 301 11.23 4.13 4.14
CA ILE A 301 11.68 2.74 4.19
C ILE A 301 11.76 2.13 2.79
N LEU A 302 10.96 2.63 1.84
CA LEU A 302 10.82 2.11 0.50
C LEU A 302 12.12 1.91 -0.31
N PRO A 303 13.18 2.72 -0.19
CA PRO A 303 14.43 2.47 -0.89
C PRO A 303 15.06 1.10 -0.57
N VAL A 304 14.88 0.58 0.64
CA VAL A 304 15.48 -0.67 1.11
C VAL A 304 15.06 -1.91 0.27
N PRO A 305 13.76 -2.22 0.11
CA PRO A 305 13.32 -3.30 -0.77
C PRO A 305 13.71 -3.08 -2.23
N ILE A 306 13.67 -1.84 -2.72
CA ILE A 306 13.98 -1.54 -4.12
C ILE A 306 15.46 -1.83 -4.40
N ILE A 307 16.37 -1.32 -3.56
CA ILE A 307 17.81 -1.51 -3.73
C ILE A 307 18.16 -3.00 -3.64
N SER A 308 17.67 -3.70 -2.61
CA SER A 308 17.93 -5.14 -2.43
C SER A 308 17.43 -5.95 -3.62
N MET A 309 16.22 -5.66 -4.12
CA MET A 309 15.67 -6.29 -5.31
C MET A 309 16.50 -6.00 -6.56
N MET A 310 16.92 -4.75 -6.79
CA MET A 310 17.73 -4.38 -7.95
C MET A 310 19.11 -5.06 -7.95
N LEU A 311 19.72 -5.23 -6.78
CA LEU A 311 20.98 -5.96 -6.64
C LEU A 311 20.82 -7.46 -6.94
N LEU A 312 19.75 -8.09 -6.43
CA LEU A 312 19.49 -9.52 -6.64
C LEU A 312 19.05 -9.84 -8.07
N THR A 313 18.23 -8.97 -8.67
CA THR A 313 17.70 -9.18 -10.03
C THR A 313 18.73 -9.01 -11.15
N LYS A 314 19.88 -8.41 -10.84
CA LYS A 314 21.04 -8.28 -11.74
C LYS A 314 21.93 -9.54 -11.76
N ARG A 315 21.86 -10.38 -10.73
CA ARG A 315 22.74 -11.54 -10.54
C ARG A 315 22.36 -12.71 -11.46
N LYS A 316 23.28 -13.08 -12.37
CA LYS A 316 23.09 -14.19 -13.33
C LYS A 316 23.02 -15.56 -12.65
N ASP A 317 23.75 -15.71 -11.56
CA ASP A 317 23.79 -16.91 -10.73
C ASP A 317 22.44 -17.21 -10.05
N LEU A 318 21.62 -16.18 -9.80
CA LEU A 318 20.30 -16.34 -9.18
C LEU A 318 19.17 -16.40 -10.22
N MET A 319 19.20 -15.48 -11.18
CA MET A 319 18.07 -15.27 -12.11
C MET A 319 18.10 -16.12 -13.38
N GLY A 320 19.24 -16.78 -13.69
CA GLY A 320 19.38 -17.62 -14.88
C GLY A 320 19.00 -16.89 -16.17
N SER A 321 18.03 -17.42 -16.92
CA SER A 321 17.58 -16.83 -18.18
C SER A 321 16.73 -15.55 -18.03
N LEU A 322 16.27 -15.26 -16.81
CA LEU A 322 15.39 -14.14 -16.46
C LEU A 322 16.16 -12.97 -15.83
N VAL A 323 17.46 -12.83 -16.06
CA VAL A 323 18.25 -11.70 -15.57
C VAL A 323 17.74 -10.35 -16.11
N ASN A 324 17.93 -9.28 -15.36
CA ASN A 324 17.61 -7.94 -15.84
C ASN A 324 18.49 -7.51 -17.02
N LYS A 325 17.84 -7.03 -18.08
CA LYS A 325 18.50 -6.35 -19.19
C LYS A 325 19.06 -5.00 -18.71
N PRO A 326 20.10 -4.46 -19.34
CA PRO A 326 20.69 -3.18 -18.95
C PRO A 326 19.66 -2.04 -18.90
N VAL A 327 18.73 -1.99 -19.86
CA VAL A 327 17.64 -0.99 -19.88
C VAL A 327 16.73 -1.11 -18.64
N THR A 328 16.31 -2.33 -18.28
CA THR A 328 15.52 -2.59 -17.08
C THR A 328 16.28 -2.17 -15.82
N ASN A 329 17.59 -2.44 -15.79
CA ASN A 329 18.43 -2.04 -14.67
C ASN A 329 18.51 -0.50 -14.53
N VAL A 330 18.75 0.22 -15.63
CA VAL A 330 18.77 1.69 -15.63
C VAL A 330 17.45 2.26 -15.13
N ILE A 331 16.32 1.80 -15.68
CA ILE A 331 14.98 2.25 -15.25
C ILE A 331 14.77 2.04 -13.75
N GLY A 332 15.13 0.86 -13.22
CA GLY A 332 14.94 0.58 -11.80
C GLY A 332 15.81 1.45 -10.89
N TRP A 333 17.06 1.73 -11.28
CA TRP A 333 17.93 2.66 -10.54
C TRP A 333 17.47 4.10 -10.65
N THR A 334 16.92 4.52 -11.80
CA THR A 334 16.28 5.84 -11.94
C THR A 334 15.09 5.97 -10.99
N ILE A 335 14.21 4.96 -10.93
CA ILE A 335 13.05 4.96 -10.01
C ILE A 335 13.53 5.03 -8.55
N ALA A 336 14.53 4.23 -8.18
CA ALA A 336 15.13 4.28 -6.84
C ALA A 336 15.70 5.67 -6.53
N GLY A 337 16.43 6.27 -7.48
CA GLY A 337 16.99 7.61 -7.35
C GLY A 337 15.93 8.69 -7.16
N VAL A 338 14.82 8.63 -7.91
CA VAL A 338 13.70 9.58 -7.74
C VAL A 338 13.05 9.43 -6.35
N ILE A 339 12.82 8.21 -5.88
CA ILE A 339 12.23 7.97 -4.55
C ILE A 339 13.18 8.44 -3.45
N ILE A 340 14.48 8.18 -3.56
CA ILE A 340 15.48 8.64 -2.59
C ILE A 340 15.54 10.17 -2.60
N ALA A 341 15.58 10.81 -3.77
CA ALA A 341 15.60 12.27 -3.88
C ALA A 341 14.35 12.90 -3.26
N ALA A 342 13.17 12.34 -3.54
CA ALA A 342 11.90 12.80 -2.96
C ALA A 342 11.90 12.72 -1.43
N ASN A 343 12.41 11.63 -0.86
CA ASN A 343 12.55 11.49 0.59
C ASN A 343 13.59 12.44 1.20
N VAL A 344 14.72 12.67 0.53
CA VAL A 344 15.72 13.65 0.98
C VAL A 344 15.16 15.07 0.98
N ILE A 345 14.39 15.44 -0.05
CA ILE A 345 13.69 16.73 -0.11
C ILE A 345 12.69 16.84 1.05
N LEU A 346 11.94 15.77 1.33
CA LEU A 346 11.00 15.75 2.44
C LEU A 346 11.71 15.96 3.79
N LEU A 347 12.81 15.23 4.06
CA LEU A 347 13.62 15.44 5.27
C LEU A 347 14.10 16.89 5.38
N TYR A 348 14.61 17.44 4.28
CA TYR A 348 15.09 18.81 4.26
C TYR A 348 13.97 19.80 4.61
N LEU A 349 12.78 19.63 4.06
CA LEU A 349 11.63 20.48 4.34
C LEU A 349 11.16 20.36 5.80
N THR A 350 11.11 19.14 6.34
CA THR A 350 10.78 18.90 7.75
C THR A 350 11.81 19.49 8.70
N PHE A 351 13.11 19.32 8.43
CA PHE A 351 14.18 19.89 9.27
C PHE A 351 14.31 21.41 9.16
N THR A 352 13.87 22.01 8.04
CA THR A 352 13.86 23.47 7.85
C THR A 352 12.57 24.14 8.34
N GLY A 353 11.62 23.37 8.91
CA GLY A 353 10.37 23.89 9.45
C GLY A 353 9.44 24.52 8.41
N LYS A 354 9.61 24.15 7.12
CA LYS A 354 8.75 24.60 6.02
C LYS A 354 7.54 23.66 5.80
N VAL A 355 7.41 22.67 6.68
CA VAL A 355 6.37 21.64 6.77
C VAL A 355 6.17 21.33 8.24
#